data_AF-A0A1A6A757-F1
#
_entry.id   AF-A0A1A6A757-F1
#
_cell.length_a   1.000
_cell.length_b   1.000
_cell.length_c   1.000
_cell.angle_alpha   90.00
_cell.angle_beta   90.00
_cell.angle_gamma   90.00
#
_symmetry.space_group_name_H-M   'P 1'
#
loop_
_entity.id
_entity.type
_entity.pdbx_description
1 polymer ?
#
loop_
_entity_poly.entity_id
_entity_poly.type
_entity_poly.pdbx_seq_one_letter_code
_entity_poly.pdbx_strand_id
1 'polypeptide(L)'
;MSSSSPFPAQANLQKPVCVFCGSSPGKLPLYTNASAAVGQALAKANIPLVYGGGRRGIMGVVSQSCLQAGGYVHGIVPHALTERASEHTPAPGAVASSSSSSSLPTSISQSKEGQGEDVLVDNSNGSLTTDVVGSMHERKLKMARLSQGGFIVLPGGYGTFEEALEMITWNQLGIHRLPILILNIGNFYTHLYNQFLSSVEAGFITQTNLSLLRLVNLEGGESANADESRASEWGDAALKALREWSLASSAKSPEAIFTTLRYTSSSASLANTAHPIRQDSLPLLKLHFERLKEAFEHFSKRDGEGRWGIWPGEETIWQHLKSALEEKEKGGPGDYRASSLFIRLGGQVEVQCPDAPKDAGPFTFFPSSSRPTTRRPVILDPENTDIPSEGSKQVDLRLYKTTSREIYDTAYERGGKMISPDTHPEVLLHTNGNILETTTSNIAVQSPGSDIWITPKLDIHHPFLNGVMRRYLLAEGVIQEGEVTLEMLEQVKKEGGRLIGFNGLRGVWEGELL
;
A
#
# COMPACT_ATOMS: atom_id res chain seq x y z
N MET A 1 -10.55 -23.57 5.43
CA MET A 1 -11.70 -24.11 4.68
C MET A 1 -12.24 -23.00 3.80
N SER A 2 -12.10 -23.11 2.48
CA SER A 2 -12.55 -22.08 1.54
C SER A 2 -14.07 -22.02 1.51
N SER A 3 -14.69 -20.91 1.90
CA SER A 3 -16.10 -20.69 1.59
C SER A 3 -16.20 -20.41 0.09
N SER A 4 -16.90 -21.27 -0.64
CA SER A 4 -17.30 -21.01 -2.03
C SER A 4 -18.02 -19.67 -2.12
N SER A 5 -17.72 -18.88 -3.16
CA SER A 5 -18.44 -17.63 -3.45
C SER A 5 -19.96 -17.90 -3.52
N PRO A 6 -20.80 -17.08 -2.85
CA PRO A 6 -22.26 -17.20 -2.95
C PRO A 6 -22.79 -16.66 -4.30
N PHE A 7 -21.92 -16.06 -5.11
CA PHE A 7 -22.27 -15.47 -6.40
C PHE A 7 -21.96 -16.44 -7.56
N PRO A 8 -22.77 -16.45 -8.63
CA PRO A 8 -22.59 -17.38 -9.74
C PRO A 8 -21.28 -17.14 -10.50
N ALA A 9 -20.45 -18.18 -10.63
CA ALA A 9 -19.14 -18.10 -11.28
C ALA A 9 -19.19 -17.74 -12.78
N GLN A 10 -20.33 -17.95 -13.44
CA GLN A 10 -20.51 -17.76 -14.88
C GLN A 10 -20.91 -16.32 -15.26
N ALA A 11 -21.19 -15.44 -14.31
CA ALA A 11 -21.84 -14.14 -14.55
C ALA A 11 -20.88 -12.95 -14.81
N ASN A 12 -19.59 -13.18 -15.08
CA ASN A 12 -18.56 -12.14 -15.29
C ASN A 12 -18.64 -10.96 -14.29
N LEU A 13 -18.71 -11.30 -13.01
CA LEU A 13 -18.94 -10.35 -11.92
C LEU A 13 -17.64 -9.68 -11.47
N GLN A 14 -17.74 -8.40 -11.10
CA GLN A 14 -16.69 -7.67 -10.41
C GLN A 14 -16.58 -8.13 -8.95
N LYS A 15 -15.53 -7.66 -8.27
CA LYS A 15 -15.28 -7.98 -6.86
C LYS A 15 -16.44 -7.47 -5.97
N PRO A 16 -17.05 -8.31 -5.10
CA PRO A 16 -18.19 -7.91 -4.28
C PRO A 16 -17.88 -6.77 -3.32
N VAL A 17 -18.84 -5.86 -3.13
CA VAL A 17 -18.74 -4.72 -2.20
C VAL A 17 -19.72 -4.93 -1.06
N CYS A 18 -19.24 -4.70 0.17
CA CYS A 18 -20.08 -4.74 1.36
C CYS A 18 -20.68 -3.36 1.66
N VAL A 19 -21.99 -3.29 1.91
CA VAL A 19 -22.68 -2.06 2.30
C VAL A 19 -23.13 -2.14 3.75
N PHE A 20 -22.65 -1.22 4.59
CA PHE A 20 -23.15 -0.97 5.94
C PHE A 20 -24.13 0.19 5.91
N CYS A 21 -25.32 -0.01 6.48
CA CYS A 21 -26.38 1.00 6.42
C CYS A 21 -27.45 0.80 7.49
N GLY A 22 -28.29 1.82 7.68
CA GLY A 22 -29.36 1.80 8.67
C GLY A 22 -30.47 0.79 8.38
N SER A 23 -30.99 0.16 9.45
CA SER A 23 -32.23 -0.62 9.42
C SER A 23 -33.49 0.25 9.38
N SER A 24 -33.34 1.56 9.56
CA SER A 24 -34.41 2.56 9.44
C SER A 24 -34.22 3.41 8.17
N PRO A 25 -35.30 3.97 7.59
CA PRO A 25 -35.20 4.80 6.37
C PRO A 25 -34.61 6.20 6.62
N GLY A 26 -34.57 6.65 7.88
CA GLY A 26 -34.26 8.04 8.22
C GLY A 26 -35.46 8.97 8.07
N LYS A 27 -35.25 10.27 8.29
CA LYS A 27 -36.33 11.29 8.26
C LYS A 27 -36.42 12.07 6.95
N LEU A 28 -35.38 12.00 6.11
CA LEU A 28 -35.29 12.71 4.84
C LEU A 28 -35.38 11.71 3.69
N PRO A 29 -36.23 11.93 2.66
CA PRO A 29 -36.32 11.04 1.50
C PRO A 29 -34.99 10.94 0.73
N LEU A 30 -34.16 11.97 0.80
CA LEU A 30 -32.78 11.97 0.28
C LEU A 30 -32.00 10.70 0.68
N TYR A 31 -32.13 10.21 1.92
CA TYR A 31 -31.38 9.02 2.36
C TYR A 31 -31.80 7.77 1.59
N THR A 32 -33.11 7.54 1.43
CA THR A 32 -33.62 6.38 0.68
C THR A 32 -33.36 6.53 -0.82
N ASN A 33 -33.51 7.74 -1.39
CA ASN A 33 -33.27 7.99 -2.80
C ASN A 33 -31.79 7.79 -3.18
N ALA A 34 -30.87 8.31 -2.37
CA ALA A 34 -29.44 8.11 -2.57
C ALA A 34 -29.01 6.64 -2.40
N SER A 35 -29.59 5.94 -1.41
CA SER A 35 -29.31 4.51 -1.20
C SER A 35 -29.82 3.65 -2.35
N ALA A 36 -30.98 3.99 -2.93
CA ALA A 36 -31.49 3.34 -4.14
C ALA A 36 -30.56 3.55 -5.34
N ALA A 37 -30.02 4.78 -5.49
CA ALA A 37 -29.07 5.09 -6.54
C ALA A 37 -27.78 4.27 -6.42
N VAL A 38 -27.27 4.07 -5.20
CA VAL A 38 -26.10 3.21 -4.94
C VAL A 38 -26.38 1.76 -5.33
N GLY A 39 -27.52 1.19 -4.93
CA GLY A 39 -27.89 -0.17 -5.30
C GLY A 39 -27.98 -0.36 -6.82
N GLN A 40 -28.63 0.56 -7.53
CA GLN A 40 -28.70 0.56 -8.99
C GLN A 40 -27.33 0.68 -9.65
N ALA A 41 -26.44 1.53 -9.12
CA ALA A 41 -25.11 1.74 -9.67
C ALA A 41 -24.24 0.48 -9.54
N LEU A 42 -24.25 -0.19 -8.39
CA LEU A 42 -23.53 -1.46 -8.18
C LEU A 42 -23.99 -2.53 -9.18
N ALA A 43 -25.30 -2.69 -9.36
CA ALA A 43 -25.87 -3.63 -10.33
C ALA A 43 -25.41 -3.32 -11.77
N LYS A 44 -25.53 -2.06 -12.21
CA LYS A 44 -25.08 -1.63 -13.55
C LYS A 44 -23.58 -1.84 -13.79
N ALA A 45 -22.78 -1.78 -12.73
CA ALA A 45 -21.34 -2.04 -12.77
C ALA A 45 -20.97 -3.53 -12.64
N ASN A 46 -21.95 -4.44 -12.59
CA ASN A 46 -21.78 -5.87 -12.33
C ASN A 46 -21.03 -6.15 -11.01
N ILE A 47 -21.20 -5.29 -10.00
CA ILE A 47 -20.61 -5.44 -8.67
C ILE A 47 -21.65 -6.09 -7.74
N PRO A 48 -21.39 -7.30 -7.21
CA PRO A 48 -22.29 -7.94 -6.27
C PRO A 48 -22.33 -7.21 -4.92
N LEU A 49 -23.53 -7.15 -4.34
CA LEU A 49 -23.79 -6.52 -3.04
C LEU A 49 -23.73 -7.56 -1.92
N VAL A 50 -22.86 -7.33 -0.94
CA VAL A 50 -22.85 -8.03 0.36
C VAL A 50 -23.43 -7.10 1.41
N TYR A 51 -24.34 -7.56 2.26
CA TYR A 51 -24.90 -6.71 3.32
C TYR A 51 -25.47 -7.51 4.50
N GLY A 52 -26.03 -6.79 5.49
CA GLY A 52 -26.56 -7.37 6.73
C GLY A 52 -27.86 -8.18 6.61
N GLY A 53 -28.43 -8.36 5.43
CA GLY A 53 -29.63 -9.20 5.24
C GLY A 53 -30.96 -8.59 5.70
N GLY A 54 -30.99 -7.30 6.05
CA GLY A 54 -32.20 -6.57 6.46
C GLY A 54 -33.16 -6.30 5.30
N ARG A 55 -34.48 -6.39 5.54
CA ARG A 55 -35.50 -6.16 4.49
C ARG A 55 -36.17 -4.79 4.51
N ARG A 56 -35.89 -3.99 5.54
CA ARG A 56 -36.53 -2.69 5.81
C ARG A 56 -35.51 -1.55 5.82
N GLY A 57 -36.01 -0.32 5.83
CA GLY A 57 -35.20 0.89 5.88
C GLY A 57 -34.21 0.98 4.73
N ILE A 58 -33.05 1.58 4.97
CA ILE A 58 -32.01 1.74 3.93
C ILE A 58 -31.52 0.37 3.44
N MET A 59 -31.36 -0.60 4.34
CA MET A 59 -31.00 -1.99 3.99
C MET A 59 -31.92 -2.62 2.94
N GLY A 60 -33.24 -2.49 3.12
CA GLY A 60 -34.24 -2.95 2.16
C GLY A 60 -34.17 -2.18 0.84
N VAL A 61 -34.01 -0.87 0.91
CA VAL A 61 -33.95 -0.01 -0.29
C VAL A 61 -32.73 -0.30 -1.17
N VAL A 62 -31.53 -0.39 -0.59
CA VAL A 62 -30.29 -0.63 -1.37
C VAL A 62 -30.27 -2.03 -1.98
N SER A 63 -30.76 -3.04 -1.26
CA SER A 63 -30.83 -4.41 -1.76
C SER A 63 -31.91 -4.56 -2.84
N GLN A 64 -33.11 -4.01 -2.63
CA GLN A 64 -34.20 -4.07 -3.60
C GLN A 64 -33.83 -3.36 -4.91
N SER A 65 -33.25 -2.18 -4.82
CA SER A 65 -32.85 -1.40 -6.00
C SER A 65 -31.72 -2.05 -6.80
N CYS A 66 -30.79 -2.75 -6.13
CA CYS A 66 -29.79 -3.59 -6.78
C CYS A 66 -30.44 -4.75 -7.56
N LEU A 67 -31.36 -5.49 -6.91
CA LEU A 67 -32.07 -6.60 -7.55
C LEU A 67 -32.92 -6.14 -8.74
N GLN A 68 -33.67 -5.04 -8.61
CA GLN A 68 -34.48 -4.48 -9.69
C GLN A 68 -33.65 -4.03 -10.90
N ALA A 69 -32.40 -3.64 -10.67
CA ALA A 69 -31.45 -3.30 -11.73
C ALA A 69 -30.72 -4.52 -12.31
N GLY A 70 -31.09 -5.75 -11.91
CA GLY A 70 -30.51 -7.00 -12.41
C GLY A 70 -29.23 -7.44 -11.68
N GLY A 71 -28.90 -6.84 -10.54
CA GLY A 71 -27.73 -7.16 -9.74
C GLY A 71 -27.89 -8.41 -8.86
N TYR A 72 -26.79 -8.76 -8.19
CA TYR A 72 -26.71 -9.89 -7.25
C TYR A 72 -26.54 -9.40 -5.82
N VAL A 73 -27.29 -9.98 -4.89
CA VAL A 73 -27.30 -9.60 -3.47
C VAL A 73 -27.11 -10.84 -2.58
N HIS A 74 -26.22 -10.72 -1.59
CA HIS A 74 -26.00 -11.72 -0.56
C HIS A 74 -26.13 -11.11 0.84
N GLY A 75 -27.11 -11.58 1.61
CA GLY A 75 -27.36 -11.14 2.99
C GLY A 75 -26.77 -12.09 4.03
N ILE A 76 -26.24 -11.56 5.13
CA ILE A 76 -25.80 -12.37 6.27
C ILE A 76 -26.60 -11.99 7.52
N VAL A 77 -27.39 -12.93 8.03
CA VAL A 77 -28.34 -12.70 9.13
C VAL A 77 -27.99 -13.59 10.33
N PRO A 78 -27.90 -13.07 11.56
CA PRO A 78 -27.70 -13.88 12.75
C PRO A 78 -28.98 -14.61 13.17
N HIS A 79 -28.85 -15.82 13.72
CA HIS A 79 -29.98 -16.67 14.12
C HIS A 79 -30.96 -15.97 15.08
N ALA A 80 -30.44 -15.17 16.03
CA ALA A 80 -31.24 -14.39 16.97
C ALA A 80 -32.21 -13.38 16.32
N LEU A 81 -31.93 -12.94 15.08
CA LEU A 81 -32.82 -12.05 14.31
C LEU A 81 -33.82 -12.80 13.44
N THR A 82 -33.69 -14.13 13.36
CA THR A 82 -34.60 -15.06 12.67
C THR A 82 -35.63 -15.67 13.63
N GLU A 83 -35.28 -15.88 14.91
CA GLU A 83 -36.09 -16.61 15.91
C GLU A 83 -37.07 -15.77 16.75
N ARG A 84 -37.04 -14.43 16.72
CA ARG A 84 -38.07 -13.59 17.41
C ARG A 84 -39.51 -13.77 16.86
N ALA A 85 -39.74 -14.78 16.03
CA ALA A 85 -41.02 -15.14 15.43
C ALA A 85 -41.90 -16.07 16.31
N SER A 86 -41.42 -16.62 17.43
CA SER A 86 -42.13 -17.65 18.21
C SER A 86 -42.33 -17.39 19.70
N GLU A 87 -42.35 -16.12 20.14
CA GLU A 87 -42.81 -15.78 21.50
C GLU A 87 -44.11 -14.96 21.46
N HIS A 88 -45.21 -15.63 21.11
CA HIS A 88 -46.45 -15.44 21.86
C HIS A 88 -46.38 -16.41 23.02
N THR A 89 -46.21 -15.91 24.23
CA THR A 89 -46.30 -16.69 25.47
C THR A 89 -47.65 -17.41 25.53
N PRO A 90 -47.72 -18.74 25.48
CA PRO A 90 -48.88 -19.44 26.00
C PRO A 90 -48.68 -19.57 27.51
N ALA A 91 -49.77 -19.37 28.26
CA ALA A 91 -49.82 -19.71 29.68
C ALA A 91 -49.35 -21.16 29.93
N PRO A 92 -48.79 -21.48 31.10
CA PRO A 92 -48.20 -22.79 31.36
C PRO A 92 -49.28 -23.86 31.45
N GLY A 93 -49.31 -24.79 30.50
CA GLY A 93 -50.07 -26.03 30.61
C GLY A 93 -50.54 -26.62 29.28
N ALA A 94 -49.69 -27.37 28.59
CA ALA A 94 -50.08 -28.53 27.78
C ALA A 94 -48.84 -29.29 27.28
N VAL A 95 -48.90 -30.61 27.38
CA VAL A 95 -47.85 -31.60 27.06
C VAL A 95 -48.10 -32.16 25.66
N ALA A 96 -47.04 -32.75 25.07
CA ALA A 96 -47.01 -33.68 23.91
C ALA A 96 -46.86 -33.00 22.53
N SER A 97 -46.21 -33.58 21.51
CA SER A 97 -45.28 -34.71 21.33
C SER A 97 -44.84 -34.73 19.86
N SER A 98 -43.59 -35.10 19.61
CA SER A 98 -42.94 -35.57 18.35
C SER A 98 -43.76 -35.76 17.05
N SER A 99 -43.21 -35.32 15.91
CA SER A 99 -42.84 -36.22 14.79
C SER A 99 -42.09 -35.50 13.66
N SER A 100 -41.18 -36.24 13.04
CA SER A 100 -40.18 -35.90 12.03
C SER A 100 -40.74 -35.73 10.60
N SER A 101 -40.14 -34.85 9.79
CA SER A 101 -39.83 -35.17 8.39
C SER A 101 -38.68 -34.33 7.84
N SER A 102 -37.72 -35.04 7.27
CA SER A 102 -36.56 -34.56 6.54
C SER A 102 -36.96 -34.02 5.17
N SER A 103 -36.79 -32.72 4.95
CA SER A 103 -36.61 -32.12 3.63
C SER A 103 -35.68 -30.92 3.79
N LEU A 104 -34.67 -30.82 2.92
CA LEU A 104 -33.79 -29.66 2.85
C LEU A 104 -34.66 -28.41 2.63
N PRO A 105 -34.69 -27.43 3.55
CA PRO A 105 -35.30 -26.16 3.23
C PRO A 105 -34.20 -25.27 2.65
N THR A 106 -34.30 -24.98 1.36
CA THR A 106 -33.81 -23.70 0.81
C THR A 106 -34.73 -22.60 1.35
N SER A 107 -34.82 -22.45 2.67
CA SER A 107 -35.64 -21.43 3.31
C SER A 107 -34.82 -20.15 3.36
N ILE A 108 -35.12 -19.23 2.45
CA ILE A 108 -34.69 -17.84 2.52
C ILE A 108 -35.14 -17.31 3.89
N SER A 109 -34.19 -16.97 4.75
CA SER A 109 -34.47 -16.52 6.12
C SER A 109 -34.98 -15.08 6.09
N GLN A 110 -36.17 -14.84 6.67
CA GLN A 110 -36.76 -13.50 6.76
C GLN A 110 -36.26 -12.77 8.01
N SER A 111 -35.39 -11.77 7.84
CA SER A 111 -35.01 -10.87 8.93
C SER A 111 -36.13 -9.83 9.20
N LYS A 112 -36.47 -9.61 10.48
CA LYS A 112 -37.36 -8.49 10.90
C LYS A 112 -36.58 -7.27 11.42
N GLU A 113 -35.32 -7.13 11.02
CA GLU A 113 -34.48 -6.01 11.45
C GLU A 113 -34.97 -4.69 10.84
N GLY A 114 -35.16 -3.67 11.70
CA GLY A 114 -35.49 -2.31 11.25
C GLY A 114 -36.95 -1.86 11.40
N GLN A 115 -37.16 -0.56 11.17
CA GLN A 115 -38.46 0.12 11.21
C GLN A 115 -38.93 0.46 9.78
N GLY A 116 -40.23 0.42 9.55
CA GLY A 116 -40.85 0.69 8.25
C GLY A 116 -41.42 -0.56 7.57
N GLU A 117 -41.88 -0.40 6.34
CA GLU A 117 -42.46 -1.49 5.53
C GLU A 117 -41.35 -2.42 5.00
N ASP A 118 -41.71 -3.68 4.76
CA ASP A 118 -40.84 -4.63 4.05
C ASP A 118 -40.79 -4.22 2.57
N VAL A 119 -39.59 -3.90 2.08
CA VAL A 119 -39.39 -3.34 0.73
C VAL A 119 -38.82 -4.40 -0.22
N LEU A 120 -38.38 -5.55 0.28
CA LEU A 120 -37.79 -6.60 -0.54
C LEU A 120 -38.89 -7.48 -1.15
N VAL A 121 -38.80 -7.75 -2.44
CA VAL A 121 -39.71 -8.66 -3.16
C VAL A 121 -38.96 -9.91 -3.61
N ASP A 122 -39.36 -11.07 -3.11
CA ASP A 122 -38.64 -12.35 -3.27
C ASP A 122 -38.91 -13.06 -4.62
N ASN A 123 -38.88 -12.31 -5.74
CA ASN A 123 -39.08 -12.84 -7.10
C ASN A 123 -37.77 -12.95 -7.91
N SER A 124 -36.62 -12.95 -7.24
CA SER A 124 -35.31 -13.01 -7.91
C SER A 124 -34.90 -14.47 -8.16
N ASN A 125 -34.69 -14.84 -9.41
CA ASN A 125 -34.30 -16.19 -9.88
C ASN A 125 -32.88 -16.60 -9.41
N GLY A 126 -32.64 -16.66 -8.10
CA GLY A 126 -31.34 -16.97 -7.49
C GLY A 126 -30.39 -15.78 -7.33
N SER A 127 -30.78 -14.56 -7.74
CA SER A 127 -29.95 -13.36 -7.57
C SER A 127 -29.89 -12.83 -6.14
N LEU A 128 -30.81 -13.25 -5.27
CA LEU A 128 -30.78 -13.03 -3.82
C LEU A 128 -30.44 -14.33 -3.10
N THR A 129 -29.41 -14.30 -2.26
CA THR A 129 -29.07 -15.40 -1.36
C THR A 129 -28.89 -14.88 0.07
N THR A 130 -29.03 -15.75 1.07
CA THR A 130 -28.89 -15.36 2.47
C THR A 130 -28.27 -16.48 3.30
N ASP A 131 -27.28 -16.12 4.12
CA ASP A 131 -26.65 -17.03 5.06
C ASP A 131 -27.04 -16.70 6.50
N VAL A 132 -27.43 -17.74 7.25
CA VAL A 132 -27.71 -17.62 8.69
C VAL A 132 -26.46 -17.98 9.49
N VAL A 133 -26.10 -17.16 10.47
CA VAL A 133 -24.90 -17.34 11.31
C VAL A 133 -25.25 -17.39 12.81
N GLY A 134 -24.39 -17.98 13.62
CA GLY A 134 -24.64 -18.19 15.05
C GLY A 134 -24.49 -16.93 15.90
N SER A 135 -23.73 -15.93 15.44
CA SER A 135 -23.45 -14.72 16.22
C SER A 135 -23.24 -13.46 15.36
N MET A 136 -23.31 -12.28 16.01
CA MET A 136 -22.97 -11.00 15.39
C MET A 136 -21.50 -10.93 14.95
N HIS A 137 -20.59 -11.60 15.66
CA HIS A 137 -19.18 -11.66 15.30
C HIS A 137 -18.97 -12.47 14.01
N GLU A 138 -19.62 -13.63 13.91
CA GLU A 138 -19.60 -14.43 12.68
C GLU A 138 -20.22 -13.68 11.50
N ARG A 139 -21.28 -12.89 11.75
CA ARG A 139 -21.91 -12.03 10.75
C ARG A 139 -20.91 -11.05 10.15
N LYS A 140 -20.27 -10.23 10.98
CA LYS A 140 -19.28 -9.22 10.54
C LYS A 140 -18.09 -9.86 9.85
N LEU A 141 -17.53 -10.92 10.42
CA LEU A 141 -16.41 -11.65 9.84
C LEU A 141 -16.75 -12.21 8.45
N LYS A 142 -17.96 -12.75 8.27
CA LYS A 142 -18.40 -13.30 6.99
C LYS A 142 -18.64 -12.20 5.95
N MET A 143 -19.30 -11.10 6.35
CA MET A 143 -19.46 -9.91 5.50
C MET A 143 -18.11 -9.37 5.02
N ALA A 144 -17.13 -9.25 5.93
CA ALA A 144 -15.79 -8.78 5.62
C ALA A 144 -15.03 -9.72 4.68
N ARG A 145 -15.11 -11.05 4.89
CA ARG A 145 -14.44 -12.05 4.03
C ARG A 145 -15.02 -12.12 2.62
N LEU A 146 -16.33 -11.92 2.48
CA LEU A 146 -16.99 -11.93 1.19
C LEU A 146 -16.77 -10.62 0.42
N SER A 147 -16.47 -9.53 1.13
CA SER A 147 -16.07 -8.27 0.52
C SER A 147 -14.67 -8.38 -0.07
N GLN A 148 -14.55 -8.12 -1.37
CA GLN A 148 -13.27 -8.10 -2.09
C GLN A 148 -13.06 -6.80 -2.87
N GLY A 149 -14.14 -6.05 -3.11
CA GLY A 149 -14.16 -4.79 -3.84
C GLY A 149 -14.11 -3.57 -2.93
N GLY A 150 -14.54 -3.67 -1.67
CA GLY A 150 -14.56 -2.54 -0.74
C GLY A 150 -15.78 -2.50 0.17
N PHE A 151 -15.81 -1.47 1.00
CA PHE A 151 -16.87 -1.18 1.95
C PHE A 151 -17.48 0.19 1.64
N ILE A 152 -18.81 0.25 1.55
CA ILE A 152 -19.56 1.50 1.45
C ILE A 152 -20.39 1.66 2.73
N VAL A 153 -20.34 2.86 3.31
CA VAL A 153 -21.11 3.21 4.50
C VAL A 153 -22.15 4.26 4.10
N LEU A 154 -23.42 3.87 4.21
CA LEU A 154 -24.59 4.74 4.04
C LEU A 154 -25.13 5.15 5.43
N PRO A 155 -25.91 6.25 5.52
CA PRO A 155 -26.49 6.70 6.77
C PRO A 155 -27.12 5.59 7.61
N GLY A 156 -26.85 5.61 8.91
CA GLY A 156 -27.21 4.55 9.83
C GLY A 156 -26.97 4.91 11.30
N GLY A 157 -27.27 3.98 12.20
CA GLY A 157 -27.12 4.16 13.64
C GLY A 157 -25.84 3.54 14.19
N TYR A 158 -25.82 3.26 15.50
CA TYR A 158 -24.65 2.69 16.17
C TYR A 158 -24.13 1.40 15.55
N GLY A 159 -25.01 0.50 15.09
CA GLY A 159 -24.59 -0.73 14.41
C GLY A 159 -23.76 -0.43 13.16
N THR A 160 -24.22 0.49 12.33
CA THR A 160 -23.50 0.93 11.13
C THR A 160 -22.16 1.60 11.47
N PHE A 161 -22.11 2.39 12.55
CA PHE A 161 -20.86 3.02 13.00
C PHE A 161 -19.85 2.00 13.50
N GLU A 162 -20.31 1.02 14.27
CA GLU A 162 -19.50 -0.06 14.80
C GLU A 162 -18.89 -0.91 13.68
N GLU A 163 -19.71 -1.29 12.70
CA GLU A 163 -19.26 -2.04 11.51
C GLU A 163 -18.22 -1.25 10.69
N ALA A 164 -18.45 0.04 10.47
CA ALA A 164 -17.51 0.91 9.74
C ALA A 164 -16.18 1.06 10.48
N LEU A 165 -16.22 1.33 11.79
CA LEU A 165 -15.01 1.51 12.62
C LEU A 165 -14.22 0.20 12.77
N GLU A 166 -14.89 -0.95 12.82
CA GLU A 166 -14.23 -2.25 12.84
C GLU A 166 -13.43 -2.47 11.55
N MET A 167 -14.00 -2.18 10.37
CA MET A 167 -13.28 -2.31 9.10
C MET A 167 -12.13 -1.29 8.97
N ILE A 168 -12.29 -0.06 9.48
CA ILE A 168 -11.19 0.92 9.53
C ILE A 168 -10.05 0.39 10.39
N THR A 169 -10.37 -0.19 11.55
CA THR A 169 -9.37 -0.76 12.47
C THR A 169 -8.67 -1.97 11.86
N TRP A 170 -9.40 -2.85 11.17
CA TRP A 170 -8.81 -3.99 10.47
C TRP A 170 -7.89 -3.56 9.33
N ASN A 171 -8.23 -2.49 8.62
CA ASN A 171 -7.32 -1.89 7.66
C ASN A 171 -6.07 -1.35 8.37
N GLN A 172 -6.22 -0.58 9.47
CA GLN A 172 -5.08 -0.08 10.23
C GLN A 172 -4.12 -1.19 10.69
N LEU A 173 -4.66 -2.34 11.10
CA LEU A 173 -3.89 -3.51 11.53
C LEU A 173 -3.30 -4.34 10.37
N GLY A 174 -3.61 -3.99 9.12
CA GLY A 174 -3.12 -4.71 7.94
C GLY A 174 -3.84 -6.01 7.63
N ILE A 175 -5.00 -6.26 8.24
CA ILE A 175 -5.82 -7.45 7.98
C ILE A 175 -6.41 -7.41 6.56
N HIS A 176 -6.71 -6.21 6.06
CA HIS A 176 -7.07 -5.98 4.66
C HIS A 176 -6.61 -4.60 4.19
N ARG A 177 -6.73 -4.36 2.87
CA ARG A 177 -6.36 -3.11 2.20
C ARG A 177 -7.47 -2.54 1.29
N LEU A 178 -8.68 -3.05 1.46
CA LEU A 178 -9.86 -2.68 0.67
C LEU A 178 -10.34 -1.23 0.91
N PRO A 179 -11.03 -0.60 -0.06
CA PRO A 179 -11.66 0.71 0.11
C PRO A 179 -12.64 0.77 1.26
N ILE A 180 -12.65 1.89 2.00
CA ILE A 180 -13.71 2.20 2.95
C ILE A 180 -14.25 3.59 2.60
N LEU A 181 -15.46 3.63 2.03
CA LEU A 181 -16.09 4.85 1.54
C LEU A 181 -17.26 5.23 2.44
N ILE A 182 -17.22 6.42 3.03
CA ILE A 182 -18.30 6.96 3.85
C ILE A 182 -19.03 8.01 3.01
N LEU A 183 -20.27 7.73 2.59
CA LEU A 183 -21.04 8.67 1.76
C LEU A 183 -21.70 9.72 2.65
N ASN A 184 -21.29 10.98 2.51
CA ASN A 184 -21.76 12.10 3.34
C ASN A 184 -23.13 12.65 2.90
N ILE A 185 -24.10 11.75 2.65
CA ILE A 185 -25.45 12.08 2.19
C ILE A 185 -26.13 12.98 3.22
N GLY A 186 -26.66 14.13 2.80
CA GLY A 186 -27.28 15.10 3.71
C GLY A 186 -26.31 15.67 4.76
N ASN A 187 -24.99 15.63 4.50
CA ASN A 187 -23.94 15.99 5.46
C ASN A 187 -23.94 15.13 6.74
N PHE A 188 -24.57 13.95 6.71
CA PHE A 188 -24.83 13.10 7.87
C PHE A 188 -23.56 12.71 8.65
N TYR A 189 -22.43 12.50 7.98
CA TYR A 189 -21.17 12.05 8.58
C TYR A 189 -20.21 13.18 8.92
N THR A 190 -20.54 14.44 8.60
CA THR A 190 -19.65 15.59 8.81
C THR A 190 -19.17 15.70 10.25
N HIS A 191 -20.06 15.58 11.23
CA HIS A 191 -19.68 15.67 12.64
C HIS A 191 -18.82 14.48 13.11
N LEU A 192 -19.11 13.27 12.61
CA LEU A 192 -18.30 12.10 12.93
C LEU A 192 -16.89 12.22 12.33
N TYR A 193 -16.79 12.69 11.08
CA TYR A 193 -15.50 12.92 10.44
C TYR A 193 -14.70 14.03 11.12
N ASN A 194 -15.37 15.11 11.57
CA ASN A 194 -14.73 16.15 12.37
C ASN A 194 -14.18 15.60 13.69
N GLN A 195 -14.87 14.65 14.33
CA GLN A 195 -14.32 13.96 15.49
C GLN A 195 -13.03 13.19 15.16
N PHE A 196 -12.93 12.57 13.97
CA PHE A 196 -11.69 11.94 13.53
C PHE A 196 -10.58 12.96 13.29
N LEU A 197 -10.89 14.12 12.71
CA LEU A 197 -9.93 15.23 12.55
C LEU A 197 -9.42 15.72 13.91
N SER A 198 -10.30 15.92 14.89
CA SER A 198 -9.89 16.27 16.26
C SER A 198 -9.03 15.18 16.91
N SER A 199 -9.30 13.90 16.63
CA SER A 199 -8.44 12.80 17.09
C SER A 199 -7.07 12.78 16.39
N VAL A 200 -6.96 13.29 15.17
CA VAL A 200 -5.66 13.51 14.50
C VAL A 200 -4.90 14.64 15.18
N GLU A 201 -5.55 15.77 15.42
CA GLU A 201 -4.96 16.92 16.11
C GLU A 201 -4.49 16.55 17.53
N ALA A 202 -5.26 15.74 18.23
CA ALA A 202 -4.92 15.22 19.57
C ALA A 202 -3.89 14.07 19.55
N GLY A 203 -3.46 13.59 18.38
CA GLY A 203 -2.43 12.56 18.24
C GLY A 203 -2.88 11.10 18.44
N PHE A 204 -4.19 10.83 18.50
CA PHE A 204 -4.72 9.46 18.60
C PHE A 204 -4.87 8.76 17.25
N ILE A 205 -4.98 9.54 16.16
CA ILE A 205 -5.03 9.04 14.78
C ILE A 205 -3.89 9.72 14.00
N THR A 206 -3.12 8.97 13.23
CA THR A 206 -2.13 9.58 12.33
C THR A 206 -2.81 10.08 11.06
N GLN A 207 -2.26 11.10 10.40
CA GLN A 207 -2.78 11.56 9.11
C GLN A 207 -2.85 10.42 8.06
N THR A 208 -1.91 9.48 8.13
CA THR A 208 -1.89 8.26 7.32
C THR A 208 -3.08 7.36 7.64
N ASN A 209 -3.37 7.12 8.92
CA ASN A 209 -4.49 6.28 9.30
C ASN A 209 -5.85 6.91 8.96
N LEU A 210 -5.96 8.25 8.97
CA LEU A 210 -7.15 8.94 8.49
C LEU A 210 -7.44 8.64 7.01
N SER A 211 -6.40 8.45 6.19
CA SER A 211 -6.54 8.11 4.76
C SER A 211 -7.00 6.68 4.48
N LEU A 212 -7.13 5.83 5.51
CA LEU A 212 -7.69 4.47 5.40
C LEU A 212 -9.20 4.47 5.13
N LEU A 213 -9.85 5.63 5.22
CA LEU A 213 -11.22 5.86 4.78
C LEU A 213 -11.27 7.08 3.86
N ARG A 214 -12.31 7.17 3.02
CA ARG A 214 -12.63 8.37 2.24
C ARG A 214 -14.03 8.84 2.57
N LEU A 215 -14.15 10.06 3.07
CA LEU A 215 -15.42 10.76 3.13
C LEU A 215 -15.77 11.26 1.73
N VAL A 216 -16.85 10.75 1.15
CA VAL A 216 -17.30 11.08 -0.20
C VAL A 216 -18.35 12.19 -0.10
N ASN A 217 -18.10 13.27 -0.82
CA ASN A 217 -19.04 14.38 -1.02
C ASN A 217 -19.36 14.49 -2.51
N LEU A 218 -20.54 15.00 -2.85
CA LEU A 218 -20.86 15.36 -4.23
C LEU A 218 -20.09 16.61 -4.66
N GLU A 219 -19.92 16.77 -5.97
CA GLU A 219 -19.37 17.99 -6.55
C GLU A 219 -20.30 19.17 -6.22
N GLY A 220 -19.76 20.20 -5.57
CA GLY A 220 -20.53 21.28 -4.95
C GLY A 220 -20.56 21.23 -3.42
N GLY A 221 -20.01 20.19 -2.79
CA GLY A 221 -19.77 20.15 -1.34
C GLY A 221 -21.05 20.03 -0.51
N GLU A 222 -21.11 20.73 0.62
CA GLU A 222 -22.19 20.56 1.61
C GLU A 222 -23.59 20.88 1.05
N SER A 223 -23.70 21.87 0.17
CA SER A 223 -24.98 22.23 -0.47
C SER A 223 -25.46 21.12 -1.40
N ALA A 224 -24.55 20.56 -2.20
CA ALA A 224 -24.83 19.42 -3.08
C ALA A 224 -25.22 18.17 -2.29
N ASN A 225 -24.53 17.91 -1.18
CA ASN A 225 -24.81 16.75 -0.34
C ASN A 225 -26.24 16.77 0.24
N ALA A 226 -26.78 17.95 0.52
CA ALA A 226 -28.10 18.15 1.11
C ALA A 226 -29.23 18.26 0.07
N ASP A 227 -28.91 18.34 -1.22
CA ASP A 227 -29.89 18.51 -2.30
C ASP A 227 -30.52 17.17 -2.70
N GLU A 228 -31.82 17.03 -2.38
CA GLU A 228 -32.59 15.83 -2.73
C GLU A 228 -32.70 15.60 -4.25
N SER A 229 -32.72 16.68 -5.06
CA SER A 229 -32.81 16.55 -6.52
C SER A 229 -31.58 15.87 -7.13
N ARG A 230 -30.45 15.87 -6.39
CA ARG A 230 -29.18 15.26 -6.77
C ARG A 230 -28.98 13.87 -6.18
N ALA A 231 -30.00 13.28 -5.55
CA ALA A 231 -29.90 11.97 -4.90
C ALA A 231 -29.37 10.86 -5.84
N SER A 232 -29.70 10.92 -7.13
CA SER A 232 -29.24 9.94 -8.13
C SER A 232 -27.72 9.95 -8.36
N GLU A 233 -27.03 11.06 -8.08
CA GLU A 233 -25.59 11.19 -8.31
C GLU A 233 -24.74 10.40 -7.30
N TRP A 234 -25.31 10.04 -6.15
CA TRP A 234 -24.60 9.29 -5.11
C TRP A 234 -24.13 7.91 -5.56
N GLY A 235 -24.85 7.27 -6.49
CA GLY A 235 -24.42 6.02 -7.11
C GLY A 235 -23.13 6.18 -7.92
N ASP A 236 -23.09 7.18 -8.79
CA ASP A 236 -21.90 7.49 -9.59
C ASP A 236 -20.73 7.96 -8.73
N ALA A 237 -21.00 8.77 -7.70
CA ALA A 237 -20.00 9.21 -6.74
C ALA A 237 -19.37 8.03 -5.99
N ALA A 238 -20.17 7.03 -5.58
CA ALA A 238 -19.67 5.82 -4.94
C ALA A 238 -18.79 4.99 -5.88
N LEU A 239 -19.24 4.75 -7.13
CA LEU A 239 -18.46 3.99 -8.12
C LEU A 239 -17.17 4.72 -8.54
N LYS A 240 -17.23 6.04 -8.69
CA LYS A 240 -16.06 6.87 -8.96
C LYS A 240 -15.07 6.75 -7.81
N ALA A 241 -15.54 6.90 -6.56
CA ALA A 241 -14.70 6.78 -5.38
C ALA A 241 -14.10 5.37 -5.19
N LEU A 242 -14.82 4.29 -5.57
CA LEU A 242 -14.28 2.93 -5.59
C LEU A 242 -13.17 2.75 -6.64
N ARG A 243 -13.36 3.29 -7.85
CA ARG A 243 -12.37 3.20 -8.94
C ARG A 243 -11.13 4.06 -8.69
N GLU A 244 -11.34 5.26 -8.16
CA GLU A 244 -10.29 6.18 -7.77
C GLU A 244 -9.72 5.86 -6.38
N TRP A 245 -10.21 4.80 -5.73
CA TRP A 245 -9.59 4.27 -4.55
C TRP A 245 -8.28 3.61 -4.95
N SER A 246 -7.23 4.41 -4.95
CA SER A 246 -6.00 3.93 -4.37
C SER A 246 -6.15 4.11 -2.86
N LEU A 247 -5.74 3.09 -2.08
CA LEU A 247 -4.97 3.45 -0.90
C LEU A 247 -3.86 4.27 -1.51
N ALA A 248 -3.97 5.59 -1.40
CA ALA A 248 -2.95 6.43 -1.92
C ALA A 248 -1.69 5.95 -1.17
N SER A 249 -0.87 5.16 -1.86
CA SER A 249 0.44 5.66 -2.18
C SER A 249 0.25 7.05 -2.79
N SER A 250 -0.17 8.02 -1.97
CA SER A 250 0.66 9.18 -1.76
C SER A 250 2.02 8.54 -1.65
N ALA A 251 2.77 8.54 -2.75
CA ALA A 251 4.13 8.07 -2.75
C ALA A 251 4.72 8.82 -1.57
N LYS A 252 4.82 8.12 -0.42
CA LYS A 252 4.80 8.73 0.92
C LYS A 252 5.65 9.97 0.77
N SER A 253 5.13 11.17 0.96
CA SER A 253 6.03 12.32 1.05
C SER A 253 7.02 11.92 2.11
N PRO A 254 8.28 11.68 1.72
CA PRO A 254 9.17 10.94 2.58
C PRO A 254 9.29 11.76 3.86
N GLU A 255 9.35 11.10 5.01
CA GLU A 255 9.52 11.83 6.27
C GLU A 255 10.89 12.55 6.31
N ALA A 256 11.78 12.16 5.39
CA ALA A 256 13.06 12.77 5.16
C ALA A 256 13.62 12.49 3.76
N ILE A 257 14.31 13.47 3.20
CA ILE A 257 15.23 13.28 2.06
C ILE A 257 16.60 12.93 2.63
N PHE A 258 17.13 11.77 2.25
CA PHE A 258 18.42 11.29 2.74
C PHE A 258 19.32 10.74 1.64
N THR A 259 20.60 10.69 1.95
CA THR A 259 21.58 9.92 1.20
C THR A 259 22.44 9.09 2.15
N THR A 260 22.94 7.96 1.67
CA THR A 260 23.90 7.13 2.41
C THR A 260 25.24 7.20 1.72
N LEU A 261 26.29 7.54 2.47
CA LEU A 261 27.67 7.59 2.02
C LEU A 261 28.58 6.90 3.05
N ARG A 262 29.81 6.60 2.67
CA ARG A 262 30.80 5.97 3.53
C ARG A 262 31.88 6.95 3.97
N TYR A 263 32.30 6.85 5.22
CA TYR A 263 33.53 7.47 5.71
C TYR A 263 34.37 6.40 6.39
N THR A 264 35.64 6.31 6.02
CA THR A 264 36.61 5.40 6.63
C THR A 264 37.74 6.23 7.19
N SER A 265 37.99 6.11 8.49
CA SER A 265 39.02 6.88 9.18
C SER A 265 40.40 6.60 8.59
N SER A 266 41.20 7.67 8.41
CA SER A 266 42.52 7.61 7.80
C SER A 266 43.62 6.95 8.65
N SER A 267 43.37 6.55 9.91
CA SER A 267 44.41 5.92 10.73
C SER A 267 44.42 4.39 10.61
N ALA A 268 44.88 3.91 9.44
CA ALA A 268 45.48 2.57 9.31
C ALA A 268 46.94 2.63 8.84
N SER A 269 47.51 3.83 8.62
CA SER A 269 48.94 3.98 8.33
C SER A 269 49.52 5.26 8.96
N LEU A 270 50.31 5.05 10.01
CA LEU A 270 51.37 5.92 10.54
C LEU A 270 50.98 7.28 11.18
N ALA A 271 51.33 7.38 12.47
CA ALA A 271 51.38 8.55 13.35
C ALA A 271 50.06 9.01 14.03
N ASN A 272 50.16 9.15 15.35
CA ASN A 272 49.13 9.55 16.33
C ASN A 272 48.61 10.99 16.18
N THR A 273 48.40 11.47 14.96
CA THR A 273 47.77 12.78 14.70
C THR A 273 46.47 12.55 13.97
N ALA A 274 45.34 12.87 14.63
CA ALA A 274 44.03 12.90 13.99
C ALA A 274 44.11 13.83 12.77
N HIS A 275 43.98 13.26 11.57
CA HIS A 275 43.88 14.07 10.38
C HIS A 275 42.52 14.77 10.40
N PRO A 276 42.44 16.07 10.08
CA PRO A 276 41.15 16.75 10.03
C PRO A 276 40.25 16.08 9.00
N ILE A 277 38.99 15.85 9.36
CA ILE A 277 37.99 15.33 8.43
C ILE A 277 37.74 16.39 7.36
N ARG A 278 38.04 16.04 6.10
CA ARG A 278 37.93 16.91 4.93
C ARG A 278 36.88 16.37 3.97
N GLN A 279 36.39 17.22 3.07
CA GLN A 279 35.40 16.82 2.06
C GLN A 279 35.93 15.69 1.15
N ASP A 280 37.23 15.67 0.85
CA ASP A 280 37.88 14.63 0.05
C ASP A 280 38.04 13.29 0.79
N SER A 281 37.79 13.25 2.10
CA SER A 281 37.75 12.03 2.89
C SER A 281 36.47 11.21 2.65
N LEU A 282 35.47 11.77 1.97
CA LEU A 282 34.20 11.11 1.70
C LEU A 282 34.02 10.88 0.19
N PRO A 283 33.90 9.62 -0.27
CA PRO A 283 33.69 9.32 -1.67
C PRO A 283 32.45 10.00 -2.24
N LEU A 284 32.60 10.63 -3.41
CA LEU A 284 31.50 11.18 -4.21
C LEU A 284 30.64 12.24 -3.48
N LEU A 285 31.18 12.93 -2.47
CA LEU A 285 30.42 13.88 -1.65
C LEU A 285 29.66 14.93 -2.48
N LYS A 286 30.28 15.46 -3.54
CA LYS A 286 29.64 16.42 -4.44
C LYS A 286 28.38 15.85 -5.11
N LEU A 287 28.46 14.63 -5.64
CA LEU A 287 27.31 13.96 -6.27
C LEU A 287 26.22 13.63 -5.23
N HIS A 288 26.60 13.39 -3.97
CA HIS A 288 25.65 13.25 -2.87
C HIS A 288 24.89 14.55 -2.59
N PHE A 289 25.55 15.71 -2.61
CA PHE A 289 24.89 17.02 -2.48
C PHE A 289 23.95 17.31 -3.65
N GLU A 290 24.39 17.08 -4.88
CA GLU A 290 23.56 17.25 -6.08
C GLU A 290 22.28 16.41 -5.98
N ARG A 291 22.40 15.13 -5.59
CA ARG A 291 21.26 14.23 -5.39
C ARG A 291 20.29 14.73 -4.31
N LEU A 292 20.81 15.21 -3.17
CA LEU A 292 19.97 15.73 -2.09
C LEU A 292 19.22 16.99 -2.54
N LYS A 293 19.88 17.87 -3.28
CA LYS A 293 19.29 19.10 -3.80
C LYS A 293 18.19 18.81 -4.82
N GLU A 294 18.44 17.91 -5.78
CA GLU A 294 17.43 17.47 -6.76
C GLU A 294 16.20 16.88 -6.07
N ALA A 295 16.40 16.02 -5.07
CA ALA A 295 15.31 15.47 -4.29
C ALA A 295 14.55 16.57 -3.54
N PHE A 296 15.24 17.49 -2.87
CA PHE A 296 14.62 18.61 -2.16
C PHE A 296 13.78 19.50 -3.08
N GLU A 297 14.30 19.91 -4.23
CA GLU A 297 13.57 20.74 -5.19
C GLU A 297 12.32 20.01 -5.71
N HIS A 298 12.44 18.71 -6.01
CA HIS A 298 11.32 17.90 -6.46
C HIS A 298 10.21 17.78 -5.42
N PHE A 299 10.56 17.36 -4.19
CA PHE A 299 9.58 17.16 -3.13
C PHE A 299 8.97 18.48 -2.64
N SER A 300 9.75 19.57 -2.63
CA SER A 300 9.24 20.91 -2.32
C SER A 300 8.20 21.36 -3.34
N LYS A 301 8.45 21.14 -4.63
CA LYS A 301 7.49 21.46 -5.71
C LYS A 301 6.24 20.59 -5.64
N ARG A 302 6.38 19.32 -5.25
CA ARG A 302 5.27 18.34 -5.21
C ARG A 302 4.38 18.51 -3.98
N ASP A 303 4.99 18.68 -2.80
CA ASP A 303 4.28 18.68 -1.51
C ASP A 303 4.00 20.09 -0.96
N GLY A 304 4.51 21.13 -1.62
CA GLY A 304 4.40 22.54 -1.23
C GLY A 304 5.60 23.03 -0.40
N GLU A 305 6.09 24.23 -0.71
CA GLU A 305 7.30 24.82 -0.10
C GLU A 305 7.23 24.93 1.44
N GLY A 306 6.03 25.19 1.98
CA GLY A 306 5.80 25.27 3.43
C GLY A 306 6.07 23.98 4.19
N ARG A 307 6.07 22.81 3.52
CA ARG A 307 6.30 21.50 4.14
C ARG A 307 7.79 21.25 4.39
N TRP A 308 8.62 21.49 3.39
CA TRP A 308 10.05 21.15 3.38
C TRP A 308 10.95 22.27 3.89
N GLY A 309 10.43 23.50 3.97
CA GLY A 309 11.19 24.66 4.42
C GLY A 309 12.13 25.19 3.35
N ILE A 310 13.24 25.79 3.78
CA ILE A 310 14.27 26.36 2.88
C ILE A 310 15.43 25.37 2.79
N TRP A 311 16.00 25.23 1.59
CA TRP A 311 17.21 24.42 1.40
C TRP A 311 18.34 24.91 2.32
N PRO A 312 18.91 24.07 3.19
CA PRO A 312 19.89 24.49 4.19
C PRO A 312 21.25 24.92 3.61
N GLY A 313 21.56 24.55 2.36
CA GLY A 313 22.85 24.83 1.72
C GLY A 313 23.90 23.74 1.98
N GLU A 314 24.78 23.51 0.99
CA GLU A 314 25.82 22.48 1.05
C GLU A 314 26.81 22.68 2.20
N GLU A 315 27.14 23.94 2.52
CA GLU A 315 28.06 24.26 3.63
C GLU A 315 27.45 23.89 4.98
N THR A 316 26.18 24.22 5.21
CA THR A 316 25.47 23.85 6.45
C THR A 316 25.43 22.34 6.62
N ILE A 317 25.12 21.62 5.54
CA ILE A 317 25.10 20.16 5.50
C ILE A 317 26.47 19.59 5.84
N TRP A 318 27.52 20.14 5.21
CA TRP A 318 28.90 19.74 5.45
C TRP A 318 29.31 19.92 6.91
N GLN A 319 28.98 21.04 7.55
CA GLN A 319 29.30 21.29 8.95
C GLN A 319 28.63 20.27 9.89
N HIS A 320 27.36 19.92 9.66
CA HIS A 320 26.67 18.89 10.45
C HIS A 320 27.30 17.51 10.27
N LEU A 321 27.63 17.15 9.02
CA LEU A 321 28.29 15.88 8.70
C LEU A 321 29.67 15.80 9.37
N LYS A 322 30.47 16.84 9.23
CA LYS A 322 31.80 16.94 9.83
C LYS A 322 31.74 16.81 11.35
N SER A 323 30.85 17.57 12.00
CA SER A 323 30.69 17.52 13.45
C SER A 323 30.26 16.13 13.96
N ALA A 324 29.35 15.46 13.25
CA ALA A 324 28.91 14.12 13.63
C ALA A 324 30.01 13.06 13.46
N LEU A 325 30.85 13.18 12.43
CA LEU A 325 31.99 12.30 12.21
C LEU A 325 33.11 12.55 13.22
N GLU A 326 33.43 13.82 13.53
CA GLU A 326 34.40 14.18 14.56
C GLU A 326 34.00 13.65 15.94
N GLU A 327 32.70 13.72 16.28
CA GLU A 327 32.18 13.15 17.52
C GLU A 327 32.35 11.62 17.57
N LYS A 328 32.13 10.94 16.44
CA LYS A 328 32.35 9.49 16.33
C LYS A 328 33.81 9.11 16.46
N GLU A 329 34.72 9.87 15.85
CA GLU A 329 36.16 9.61 15.92
C GLU A 329 36.77 9.83 17.32
N LYS A 330 36.11 10.59 18.22
CA LYS A 330 36.51 10.63 19.64
C LYS A 330 36.48 9.25 20.30
N GLY A 331 35.63 8.35 19.81
CA GLY A 331 35.55 6.95 20.23
C GLY A 331 36.67 6.06 19.67
N GLY A 332 37.54 6.59 18.81
CA GLY A 332 38.57 5.86 18.08
C GLY A 332 38.31 5.82 16.56
N PRO A 333 39.30 5.41 15.76
CA PRO A 333 39.13 5.28 14.32
C PRO A 333 38.17 4.16 13.96
N GLY A 334 37.38 4.37 12.91
CA GLY A 334 36.39 3.40 12.46
C GLY A 334 35.99 3.57 11.01
N ASP A 335 35.07 2.70 10.59
CA ASP A 335 34.45 2.69 9.28
C ASP A 335 32.95 2.85 9.46
N TYR A 336 32.43 3.96 8.95
CA TYR A 336 31.10 4.45 9.30
C TYR A 336 30.24 4.61 8.06
N ARG A 337 28.98 4.21 8.21
CA ARG A 337 27.91 4.57 7.31
C ARG A 337 27.38 5.93 7.78
N ALA A 338 27.75 6.99 7.08
CA ALA A 338 27.12 8.29 7.30
C ALA A 338 25.78 8.29 6.53
N SER A 339 24.69 8.13 7.27
CA SER A 339 23.33 8.33 6.79
C SER A 339 22.96 9.77 7.13
N SER A 340 23.24 10.67 6.19
CA SER A 340 23.19 12.11 6.43
C SER A 340 22.07 12.76 5.66
N LEU A 341 21.49 13.75 6.34
CA LEU A 341 20.26 14.48 6.07
C LEU A 341 19.00 13.66 6.29
N PHE A 342 18.34 13.97 7.39
CA PHE A 342 16.90 14.10 7.34
C PHE A 342 16.64 15.58 7.11
N ILE A 343 16.23 16.00 5.92
CA ILE A 343 15.48 17.26 5.83
C ILE A 343 14.09 16.93 6.38
N ARG A 344 13.91 17.10 7.69
CA ARG A 344 12.59 16.94 8.32
C ARG A 344 11.70 18.13 7.91
N LEU A 345 10.40 17.98 8.14
CA LEU A 345 9.44 19.08 7.99
C LEU A 345 9.99 20.34 8.66
N GLY A 346 10.12 21.44 7.91
CA GLY A 346 10.69 22.70 8.40
C GLY A 346 12.20 22.92 8.20
N GLY A 347 12.92 22.09 7.44
CA GLY A 347 14.28 22.39 6.96
C GLY A 347 15.43 22.06 7.92
N GLN A 348 15.18 21.25 8.95
CA GLN A 348 16.24 20.81 9.89
C GLN A 348 17.19 19.81 9.24
N VAL A 349 18.47 19.83 9.60
CA VAL A 349 19.49 18.87 9.15
C VAL A 349 19.86 17.92 10.28
N GLU A 350 19.60 16.63 10.10
CA GLU A 350 20.04 15.57 11.03
C GLU A 350 21.05 14.64 10.36
N VAL A 351 22.07 14.20 11.11
CA VAL A 351 23.10 13.27 10.65
C VAL A 351 23.16 12.07 11.58
N GLN A 352 23.10 10.86 11.02
CA GLN A 352 23.29 9.61 11.72
C GLN A 352 24.54 8.91 11.21
N CYS A 353 25.41 8.48 12.13
CA CYS A 353 26.66 7.79 11.80
C CYS A 353 26.72 6.39 12.44
N PRO A 354 25.88 5.42 12.01
CA PRO A 354 26.06 4.02 12.36
C PRO A 354 27.36 3.44 11.79
N ASP A 355 27.82 2.34 12.35
CA ASP A 355 28.97 1.60 11.81
C ASP A 355 28.64 1.06 10.41
N ALA A 356 29.65 1.02 9.54
CA ALA A 356 29.50 0.36 8.26
C ALA A 356 29.23 -1.14 8.48
N PRO A 357 28.36 -1.78 7.67
CA PRO A 357 28.15 -3.22 7.75
C PRO A 357 29.48 -3.97 7.65
N LYS A 358 29.70 -4.99 8.50
CA LYS A 358 30.96 -5.76 8.54
C LYS A 358 31.32 -6.37 7.17
N ASP A 359 30.30 -6.72 6.40
CA ASP A 359 30.43 -7.29 5.08
C ASP A 359 30.74 -6.24 4.00
N ALA A 360 30.76 -4.93 4.27
CA ALA A 360 30.86 -3.88 3.25
C ALA A 360 32.10 -3.99 2.34
N GLY A 361 33.20 -4.57 2.83
CA GLY A 361 34.46 -4.68 2.09
C GLY A 361 35.14 -3.33 1.87
N PRO A 362 36.27 -3.23 1.15
CA PRO A 362 36.88 -1.94 0.81
C PRO A 362 35.99 -1.14 -0.16
N PHE A 363 35.98 0.19 -0.03
CA PHE A 363 35.29 1.05 -1.00
C PHE A 363 36.13 1.14 -2.28
N THR A 364 35.57 0.72 -3.41
CA THR A 364 36.25 0.80 -4.72
C THR A 364 35.43 1.60 -5.72
N PHE A 365 36.11 2.37 -6.57
CA PHE A 365 35.46 3.19 -7.59
C PHE A 365 35.20 2.43 -8.89
N PHE A 366 35.96 1.38 -9.16
CA PHE A 366 35.96 0.70 -10.45
C PHE A 366 35.91 -0.83 -10.26
N PRO A 367 35.33 -1.56 -11.23
CA PRO A 367 35.42 -3.01 -11.28
C PRO A 367 36.88 -3.46 -11.26
N SER A 368 37.15 -4.59 -10.62
CA SER A 368 38.47 -5.21 -10.65
C SER A 368 38.85 -5.63 -12.08
N SER A 369 40.13 -5.46 -12.43
CA SER A 369 40.64 -5.91 -13.74
C SER A 369 40.54 -7.42 -13.91
N SER A 370 40.72 -8.18 -12.84
CA SER A 370 40.58 -9.65 -12.79
C SER A 370 39.40 -10.07 -11.90
N ARG A 371 38.75 -11.20 -12.25
CA ARG A 371 37.66 -11.77 -11.44
C ARG A 371 38.15 -12.12 -10.02
N PRO A 372 37.58 -11.54 -8.96
CA PRO A 372 37.96 -11.84 -7.58
C PRO A 372 37.59 -13.27 -7.18
N THR A 373 38.35 -13.85 -6.25
CA THR A 373 38.06 -15.15 -5.64
C THR A 373 36.79 -15.11 -4.79
N THR A 374 36.64 -14.06 -3.98
CA THR A 374 35.46 -13.81 -3.16
C THR A 374 34.47 -12.93 -3.92
N ARG A 375 33.24 -13.43 -4.09
CA ARG A 375 32.14 -12.72 -4.74
C ARG A 375 30.92 -12.73 -3.83
N ARG A 376 30.07 -11.73 -3.96
CA ARG A 376 28.82 -11.66 -3.20
C ARG A 376 27.75 -12.51 -3.87
N PRO A 377 27.04 -13.36 -3.12
CA PRO A 377 25.92 -14.10 -3.69
C PRO A 377 24.80 -13.14 -4.08
N VAL A 378 24.35 -13.26 -5.32
CA VAL A 378 23.21 -12.54 -5.88
C VAL A 378 22.15 -13.57 -6.27
N ILE A 379 20.93 -13.35 -5.81
CA ILE A 379 19.82 -14.30 -5.99
C ILE A 379 18.80 -13.64 -6.89
N LEU A 380 18.33 -14.34 -7.92
CA LEU A 380 17.16 -13.86 -8.67
C LEU A 380 15.91 -14.02 -7.79
N ASP A 381 15.09 -12.97 -7.68
CA ASP A 381 13.81 -13.07 -6.99
C ASP A 381 12.96 -14.19 -7.62
N PRO A 382 12.37 -15.12 -6.85
CA PRO A 382 11.48 -16.13 -7.43
C PRO A 382 10.18 -15.55 -8.01
N GLU A 383 9.81 -14.34 -7.61
CA GLU A 383 8.57 -13.69 -8.06
C GLU A 383 8.86 -12.51 -8.96
N ASN A 384 8.09 -12.40 -10.04
CA ASN A 384 8.11 -11.23 -10.90
C ASN A 384 7.71 -9.98 -10.12
N THR A 385 8.42 -8.89 -10.36
CA THR A 385 8.05 -7.56 -9.91
C THR A 385 6.99 -6.99 -10.86
N ASP A 386 5.74 -6.94 -10.39
CA ASP A 386 4.67 -6.25 -11.10
C ASP A 386 4.91 -4.74 -11.05
N ILE A 387 5.42 -4.17 -12.14
CA ILE A 387 5.53 -2.72 -12.28
C ILE A 387 4.16 -2.21 -12.77
N PRO A 388 3.46 -1.36 -11.98
CA PRO A 388 2.15 -0.86 -12.38
C PRO A 388 2.22 -0.10 -13.71
N SER A 389 1.53 -0.60 -14.73
CA SER A 389 1.38 0.08 -16.01
C SER A 389 0.18 1.02 -15.96
N GLU A 390 0.27 2.18 -15.31
CA GLU A 390 -0.83 3.15 -15.33
C GLU A 390 -0.43 4.53 -15.83
N GLY A 391 -1.10 4.93 -16.92
CA GLY A 391 -1.15 6.31 -17.38
C GLY A 391 -2.03 7.14 -16.45
N SER A 392 -1.44 7.83 -15.48
CA SER A 392 -1.96 9.11 -14.98
C SER A 392 -0.86 9.86 -14.23
N LYS A 393 -0.55 11.08 -14.69
CA LYS A 393 0.37 12.08 -14.13
C LYS A 393 1.80 11.60 -13.79
N GLN A 394 2.74 11.99 -14.67
CA GLN A 394 4.20 11.94 -14.53
C GLN A 394 4.71 12.04 -13.07
N VAL A 395 5.02 10.90 -12.44
CA VAL A 395 5.87 10.85 -11.25
C VAL A 395 7.29 10.57 -11.76
N ASP A 396 8.25 11.46 -11.50
CA ASP A 396 9.65 11.20 -11.85
C ASP A 396 10.24 10.18 -10.86
N LEU A 397 10.14 8.91 -11.22
CA LEU A 397 10.57 7.80 -10.37
C LEU A 397 12.09 7.71 -10.21
N ARG A 398 12.89 8.48 -10.98
CA ARG A 398 14.37 8.47 -10.87
C ARG A 398 14.87 9.00 -9.52
N LEU A 399 14.05 9.78 -8.81
CA LEU A 399 14.34 10.30 -7.47
C LEU A 399 13.90 9.36 -6.34
N TYR A 400 13.16 8.29 -6.66
CA TYR A 400 12.76 7.25 -5.72
C TYR A 400 13.51 5.97 -6.03
N LYS A 401 13.79 5.15 -5.02
CA LYS A 401 14.14 3.74 -5.27
C LYS A 401 12.88 2.96 -5.69
N THR A 402 11.73 3.36 -5.15
CA THR A 402 10.40 2.83 -5.43
C THR A 402 9.32 3.71 -4.79
N THR A 403 8.11 3.71 -5.34
CA THR A 403 6.91 4.24 -4.67
C THR A 403 6.27 3.24 -3.71
N SER A 404 6.66 1.95 -3.80
CA SER A 404 6.23 0.85 -2.95
C SER A 404 7.44 0.12 -2.36
N ARG A 405 7.84 0.53 -1.15
CA ARG A 405 8.97 -0.08 -0.42
C ARG A 405 8.74 -1.57 -0.12
N GLU A 406 7.47 -1.96 0.03
CA GLU A 406 7.04 -3.33 0.29
C GLU A 406 7.53 -4.32 -0.77
N ILE A 407 7.66 -3.90 -2.03
CA ILE A 407 8.22 -4.74 -3.11
C ILE A 407 9.64 -5.22 -2.74
N TYR A 408 10.48 -4.29 -2.27
CA TYR A 408 11.88 -4.56 -1.94
C TYR A 408 11.99 -5.37 -0.65
N ASP A 409 11.19 -5.04 0.36
CA ASP A 409 11.23 -5.73 1.64
C ASP A 409 10.73 -7.18 1.48
N THR A 410 9.69 -7.40 0.68
CA THR A 410 9.18 -8.76 0.39
C THR A 410 10.17 -9.57 -0.47
N ALA A 411 10.77 -8.96 -1.49
CA ALA A 411 11.84 -9.58 -2.28
C ALA A 411 13.03 -9.98 -1.40
N TYR A 412 13.46 -9.08 -0.51
CA TYR A 412 14.53 -9.32 0.45
C TYR A 412 14.20 -10.49 1.39
N GLU A 413 12.98 -10.55 1.92
CA GLU A 413 12.52 -11.66 2.76
C GLU A 413 12.46 -13.00 2.01
N ARG A 414 12.02 -13.00 0.74
CA ARG A 414 12.00 -14.20 -0.11
C ARG A 414 13.41 -14.72 -0.37
N GLY A 415 14.30 -13.86 -0.86
CA GLY A 415 15.68 -14.24 -1.15
C GLY A 415 16.50 -14.57 0.10
N GLY A 416 16.23 -13.90 1.23
CA GLY A 416 16.87 -14.21 2.52
C GLY A 416 16.61 -15.64 3.01
N LYS A 417 15.48 -16.25 2.63
CA LYS A 417 15.18 -17.67 2.94
C LYS A 417 15.98 -18.65 2.08
N MET A 418 16.62 -18.19 1.00
CA MET A 418 17.36 -19.01 0.04
C MET A 418 18.88 -19.06 0.32
N ILE A 419 19.38 -18.22 1.22
CA ILE A 419 20.79 -18.17 1.61
C ILE A 419 20.98 -18.37 3.11
N SER A 420 22.23 -18.56 3.52
CA SER A 420 22.57 -18.65 4.94
C SER A 420 22.12 -17.38 5.68
N PRO A 421 21.54 -17.51 6.89
CA PRO A 421 21.11 -16.37 7.71
C PRO A 421 22.22 -15.34 7.98
N ASP A 422 23.49 -15.75 7.94
CA ASP A 422 24.65 -14.88 8.18
C ASP A 422 25.11 -14.12 6.92
N THR A 423 24.47 -14.36 5.78
CA THR A 423 24.82 -13.75 4.50
C THR A 423 23.82 -12.66 4.15
N HIS A 424 24.30 -11.47 3.79
CA HIS A 424 23.43 -10.38 3.33
C HIS A 424 22.82 -10.73 1.96
N PRO A 425 21.48 -10.80 1.82
CA PRO A 425 20.84 -11.12 0.55
C PRO A 425 20.87 -9.91 -0.39
N GLU A 426 21.57 -10.06 -1.50
CA GLU A 426 21.44 -9.22 -2.69
C GLU A 426 20.43 -9.89 -3.63
N VAL A 427 19.16 -9.48 -3.53
CA VAL A 427 18.07 -10.07 -4.32
C VAL A 427 17.84 -9.22 -5.56
N LEU A 428 17.96 -9.82 -6.73
CA LEU A 428 17.84 -9.19 -8.04
C LEU A 428 16.38 -9.21 -8.48
N LEU A 429 15.78 -8.02 -8.60
CA LEU A 429 14.41 -7.86 -9.05
C LEU A 429 14.34 -7.97 -10.58
N HIS A 430 13.22 -8.46 -11.10
CA HIS A 430 12.98 -8.60 -12.53
C HIS A 430 11.50 -8.49 -12.88
N THR A 431 11.22 -8.18 -14.14
CA THR A 431 9.88 -8.28 -14.76
C THR A 431 9.82 -9.52 -15.66
N ASN A 432 8.72 -9.70 -16.39
CA ASN A 432 8.65 -10.66 -17.49
C ASN A 432 9.60 -10.25 -18.64
N GLY A 433 10.87 -10.60 -18.50
CA GLY A 433 11.90 -10.50 -19.54
C GLY A 433 13.11 -9.64 -19.19
N ASN A 434 12.96 -8.63 -18.32
CA ASN A 434 14.01 -7.66 -18.03
C ASN A 434 14.43 -7.64 -16.56
N ILE A 435 15.73 -7.42 -16.35
CA ILE A 435 16.36 -7.24 -15.06
C ILE A 435 16.27 -5.78 -14.63
N LEU A 436 16.00 -5.61 -13.34
CA LEU A 436 15.87 -4.34 -12.68
C LEU A 436 17.17 -4.02 -11.91
N GLU A 437 17.07 -3.74 -10.63
CA GLU A 437 18.21 -3.59 -9.73
C GLU A 437 18.11 -4.62 -8.59
N THR A 438 19.04 -4.60 -7.64
CA THR A 438 18.89 -5.43 -6.43
C THR A 438 18.19 -4.68 -5.31
N THR A 439 17.82 -5.42 -4.28
CA THR A 439 17.26 -4.91 -3.03
C THR A 439 18.08 -3.79 -2.40
N THR A 440 19.38 -3.73 -2.68
CA THR A 440 20.35 -2.81 -2.02
C THR A 440 21.29 -2.08 -2.98
N SER A 441 21.44 -2.51 -4.23
CA SER A 441 22.45 -1.99 -5.16
C SER A 441 21.93 -1.87 -6.59
N ASN A 442 22.48 -0.93 -7.36
CA ASN A 442 22.37 -0.99 -8.82
C ASN A 442 23.32 -2.10 -9.34
N ILE A 443 23.07 -2.60 -10.56
CA ILE A 443 23.87 -3.68 -11.15
C ILE A 443 24.34 -3.35 -12.57
N ALA A 444 25.42 -3.99 -12.99
CA ALA A 444 25.82 -4.09 -14.38
C ALA A 444 26.38 -5.48 -14.66
N VAL A 445 26.19 -5.94 -15.89
CA VAL A 445 26.63 -7.24 -16.37
C VAL A 445 27.64 -7.08 -17.50
N GLN A 446 28.60 -7.97 -17.55
CA GLN A 446 29.57 -8.07 -18.63
C GLN A 446 29.44 -9.47 -19.24
N SER A 447 29.02 -9.52 -20.50
CA SER A 447 28.95 -10.78 -21.25
C SER A 447 30.34 -11.38 -21.46
N PRO A 448 30.44 -12.72 -21.61
CA PRO A 448 31.71 -13.38 -21.91
C PRO A 448 32.40 -12.74 -23.13
N GLY A 449 33.68 -12.39 -22.99
CA GLY A 449 34.48 -11.80 -24.08
C GLY A 449 34.15 -10.34 -24.43
N SER A 450 33.22 -9.69 -23.72
CA SER A 450 32.95 -8.26 -23.85
C SER A 450 33.77 -7.47 -22.84
N ASP A 451 34.29 -6.31 -23.24
CA ASP A 451 34.89 -5.32 -22.34
C ASP A 451 33.85 -4.31 -21.81
N ILE A 452 32.61 -4.40 -22.29
CA ILE A 452 31.54 -3.45 -21.98
C ILE A 452 30.68 -3.98 -20.82
N TRP A 453 30.50 -3.13 -19.82
CA TRP A 453 29.52 -3.34 -18.75
C TRP A 453 28.19 -2.70 -19.12
N ILE A 454 27.12 -3.49 -19.14
CA ILE A 454 25.77 -3.03 -19.44
C ILE A 454 24.98 -2.95 -18.13
N THR A 455 24.47 -1.76 -17.82
CA THR A 455 23.53 -1.53 -16.71
C THR A 455 22.11 -1.38 -17.27
N PRO A 456 21.07 -1.90 -16.58
CA PRO A 456 19.68 -1.76 -17.02
C PRO A 456 19.30 -0.31 -17.22
N LYS A 457 18.73 0.03 -18.39
CA LYS A 457 18.38 1.40 -18.76
C LYS A 457 17.36 2.04 -17.79
N LEU A 458 17.60 3.29 -17.40
CA LEU A 458 16.60 4.11 -16.71
C LEU A 458 15.57 4.63 -17.70
N ASP A 459 14.28 4.40 -17.42
CA ASP A 459 13.23 5.18 -18.06
C ASP A 459 12.17 5.65 -17.06
N ILE A 460 11.29 6.53 -17.52
CA ILE A 460 10.21 7.14 -16.72
C ILE A 460 9.17 6.12 -16.23
N HIS A 461 9.06 4.97 -16.88
CA HIS A 461 8.09 3.92 -16.55
C HIS A 461 8.67 2.82 -15.66
N HIS A 462 10.00 2.72 -15.55
CA HIS A 462 10.69 1.76 -14.70
C HIS A 462 11.29 2.43 -13.45
N PRO A 463 10.80 2.11 -12.24
CA PRO A 463 11.25 2.72 -10.99
C PRO A 463 12.61 2.17 -10.56
N PHE A 464 13.68 2.73 -11.11
CA PHE A 464 15.05 2.44 -10.67
C PHE A 464 15.66 3.64 -9.98
N LEU A 465 16.51 3.37 -8.98
CA LEU A 465 17.25 4.43 -8.34
C LEU A 465 18.38 4.92 -9.25
N ASN A 466 18.37 6.21 -9.60
CA ASN A 466 19.54 6.85 -10.19
C ASN A 466 20.60 7.13 -9.09
N GLY A 467 21.29 6.08 -8.64
CA GLY A 467 22.24 6.11 -7.53
C GLY A 467 23.49 6.96 -7.82
N VAL A 468 24.12 7.49 -6.77
CA VAL A 468 25.33 8.33 -6.90
C VAL A 468 26.48 7.59 -7.60
N MET A 469 26.70 6.33 -7.23
CA MET A 469 27.75 5.50 -7.85
C MET A 469 27.45 5.19 -9.32
N ARG A 470 26.17 5.00 -9.66
CA ARG A 470 25.72 4.81 -11.06
C ARG A 470 26.07 6.01 -11.93
N ARG A 471 25.73 7.22 -11.45
CA ARG A 471 26.04 8.49 -12.15
C ARG A 471 27.53 8.64 -12.39
N TYR A 472 28.34 8.35 -11.38
CA TYR A 472 29.79 8.38 -11.47
C TYR A 472 30.30 7.42 -12.56
N LEU A 473 29.91 6.15 -12.51
CA LEU A 473 30.36 5.14 -13.48
C LEU A 473 29.94 5.43 -14.93
N LEU A 474 28.74 5.98 -15.13
CA LEU A 474 28.27 6.43 -16.45
C LEU A 474 29.10 7.61 -16.97
N ALA A 475 29.40 8.59 -16.11
CA ALA A 475 30.20 9.76 -16.48
C ALA A 475 31.65 9.39 -16.82
N GLU A 476 32.22 8.42 -16.10
CA GLU A 476 33.56 7.87 -16.39
C GLU A 476 33.58 6.90 -17.58
N GLY A 477 32.42 6.57 -18.18
CA GLY A 477 32.32 5.65 -19.31
C GLY A 477 32.59 4.18 -18.97
N VAL A 478 32.56 3.82 -17.69
CA VAL A 478 32.84 2.45 -17.21
C VAL A 478 31.67 1.52 -17.51
N ILE A 479 30.44 2.03 -17.42
CA ILE A 479 29.21 1.30 -17.71
C ILE A 479 28.41 2.03 -18.78
N GLN A 480 27.57 1.30 -19.51
CA GLN A 480 26.65 1.82 -20.52
C GLN A 480 25.23 1.36 -20.22
N GLU A 481 24.24 2.22 -20.47
CA GLU A 481 22.85 1.83 -20.33
C GLU A 481 22.41 0.96 -21.50
N GLY A 482 21.73 -0.16 -21.20
CA GLY A 482 21.20 -1.06 -22.20
C GLY A 482 20.13 -1.99 -21.62
N GLU A 483 19.61 -2.87 -22.46
CA GLU A 483 18.71 -3.93 -22.01
C GLU A 483 19.52 -5.04 -21.34
N VAL A 484 19.10 -5.44 -20.15
CA VAL A 484 19.65 -6.59 -19.43
C VAL A 484 18.51 -7.56 -19.21
N THR A 485 18.54 -8.69 -19.91
CA THR A 485 17.46 -9.67 -19.91
C THR A 485 17.77 -10.85 -18.98
N LEU A 486 16.74 -11.63 -18.65
CA LEU A 486 16.92 -12.91 -17.94
C LEU A 486 17.84 -13.87 -18.74
N GLU A 487 17.72 -13.87 -20.06
CA GLU A 487 18.59 -14.67 -20.96
C GLU A 487 20.05 -14.24 -20.86
N MET A 488 20.31 -12.93 -20.78
CA MET A 488 21.66 -12.40 -20.62
C MET A 488 22.27 -12.83 -19.28
N LEU A 489 21.52 -12.84 -18.18
CA LEU A 489 22.01 -13.35 -16.89
C LEU A 489 22.31 -14.85 -16.96
N GLU A 490 21.46 -15.63 -17.62
CA GLU A 490 21.69 -17.06 -17.83
C GLU A 490 22.98 -17.32 -18.64
N GLN A 491 23.24 -16.53 -19.67
CA GLN A 491 24.51 -16.58 -20.41
C GLN A 491 25.69 -16.19 -19.53
N VAL A 492 25.58 -15.09 -18.76
CA VAL A 492 26.60 -14.68 -17.79
C VAL A 492 26.92 -15.81 -16.81
N LYS A 493 25.91 -16.52 -16.31
CA LYS A 493 26.07 -17.66 -15.39
C LYS A 493 26.72 -18.87 -16.05
N LYS A 494 26.31 -19.23 -17.27
CA LYS A 494 26.76 -20.46 -17.97
C LYS A 494 28.12 -20.31 -18.66
N GLU A 495 28.35 -19.17 -19.29
CA GLU A 495 29.48 -18.94 -20.19
C GLU A 495 30.61 -18.14 -19.52
N GLY A 496 30.45 -17.84 -18.23
CA GLY A 496 31.47 -17.15 -17.45
C GLY A 496 31.56 -15.66 -17.75
N GLY A 497 30.42 -14.98 -17.87
CA GLY A 497 30.35 -13.52 -17.77
C GLY A 497 30.61 -13.02 -16.35
N ARG A 498 30.46 -11.72 -16.11
CA ARG A 498 30.63 -11.09 -14.79
C ARG A 498 29.42 -10.25 -14.42
N LEU A 499 29.18 -10.13 -13.12
CA LEU A 499 28.13 -9.30 -12.55
C LEU A 499 28.76 -8.41 -11.48
N ILE A 500 28.51 -7.11 -11.55
CA ILE A 500 28.89 -6.18 -10.50
C ILE A 500 27.64 -5.55 -9.90
N GLY A 501 27.69 -5.32 -8.58
CA GLY A 501 26.78 -4.42 -7.90
C GLY A 501 27.51 -3.16 -7.46
N PHE A 502 26.79 -2.04 -7.38
CA PHE A 502 27.36 -0.77 -6.96
C PHE A 502 26.38 0.15 -6.25
N ASN A 503 26.85 0.83 -5.21
CA ASN A 503 26.11 1.86 -4.47
C ASN A 503 27.06 2.81 -3.72
N GLY A 504 26.52 3.89 -3.14
CA GLY A 504 27.30 4.91 -2.41
C GLY A 504 27.89 4.47 -1.07
N LEU A 505 27.54 3.27 -0.57
CA LEU A 505 28.08 2.71 0.68
C LEU A 505 29.24 1.74 0.42
N ARG A 506 29.09 0.85 -0.57
CA ARG A 506 30.04 -0.24 -0.84
C ARG A 506 30.99 0.07 -2.00
N GLY A 507 30.72 1.11 -2.80
CA GLY A 507 31.42 1.30 -4.06
C GLY A 507 31.03 0.19 -5.03
N VAL A 508 31.97 -0.27 -5.86
CA VAL A 508 31.80 -1.42 -6.76
C VAL A 508 32.19 -2.72 -6.06
N TRP A 509 31.40 -3.77 -6.26
CA TRP A 509 31.71 -5.12 -5.80
C TRP A 509 31.31 -6.16 -6.84
N GLU A 510 31.96 -7.31 -6.80
CA GLU A 510 31.71 -8.44 -7.71
C GLU A 510 30.69 -9.42 -7.13
N GLY A 511 29.72 -9.79 -7.96
CA GLY A 511 28.61 -10.66 -7.64
C GLY A 511 28.74 -12.04 -8.28
N GLU A 512 28.08 -13.01 -7.68
CA GLU A 512 27.97 -14.38 -8.15
C GLU A 512 26.49 -14.77 -8.15
N LEU A 513 25.94 -15.04 -9.33
CA LEU A 513 24.56 -15.48 -9.48
C LEU A 513 24.42 -16.91 -8.95
N LEU A 514 23.63 -17.07 -7.88
CA LEU A 514 23.32 -18.37 -7.29
C LEU A 514 22.30 -19.16 -8.12
#